data_AF-A0A235ILE6-F1
#
_entry.id   AF-A0A235ILE6-F1
#
_cell.length_a   1.000
_cell.length_b   1.000
_cell.length_c   1.000
_cell.angle_alpha   90.00
_cell.angle_beta   90.00
_cell.angle_gamma   90.00
#
_symmetry.space_group_name_H-M   'P 1'
#
loop_
_entity.id
_entity.type
_entity.pdbx_description
1 polymer ?
#
loop_
_entity_poly.entity_id
_entity_poly.type
_entity_poly.pdbx_seq_one_letter_code
_entity_poly.pdbx_strand_id
1 'polypeptide(L)'
;MISIKLQNKLGVSLYYQAGIVQSKIDMNNKLITLDCDDDVLLLQKDTFKVSRLKELVLQQICSKWENHGVHDYSTQKAITSIPAFFQQLSFSQETIKIDEIKFNLVTDCQILKINGQGWQKGKLKIQIYISNATKDKYKLCLDFCSDEPDEPESPLDDIRKMIQAEAT
;
A
#
# COMPACT_ATOMS: atom_id res chain seq x y z
N MET A 1 -3.47 2.71 8.56
CA MET A 1 -4.32 1.61 9.08
C MET A 1 -3.53 0.31 9.04
N ILE A 2 -3.37 -0.36 10.18
CA ILE A 2 -2.74 -1.69 10.26
C ILE A 2 -3.86 -2.73 10.21
N SER A 3 -3.74 -3.73 9.35
CA SER A 3 -4.69 -4.84 9.25
C SER A 3 -3.94 -6.16 9.35
N ILE A 4 -4.30 -6.97 10.34
CA ILE A 4 -3.74 -8.32 10.56
C ILE A 4 -4.78 -9.32 10.07
N LYS A 5 -4.40 -10.23 9.16
CA LYS A 5 -5.27 -11.32 8.69
C LYS A 5 -4.86 -12.61 9.40
N LEU A 6 -5.77 -13.18 10.17
CA LEU A 6 -5.57 -14.44 10.89
C LEU A 6 -6.29 -15.58 10.16
N GLN A 7 -5.65 -16.74 10.00
CA GLN A 7 -6.29 -17.97 9.49
C GLN A 7 -6.39 -19.00 10.62
N ASN A 8 -7.60 -19.48 10.92
CA ASN A 8 -7.81 -20.65 11.78
C ASN A 8 -8.02 -21.91 10.92
N LYS A 9 -7.82 -23.12 11.48
CA LYS A 9 -8.13 -24.44 10.90
C LYS A 9 -9.56 -24.56 10.34
N LEU A 10 -10.47 -23.64 10.69
CA LEU A 10 -11.85 -23.57 10.21
C LEU A 10 -12.06 -22.60 9.03
N GLY A 11 -11.01 -22.00 8.46
CA GLY A 11 -11.10 -21.11 7.29
C GLY A 11 -11.65 -19.69 7.57
N VAL A 12 -11.89 -19.36 8.83
CA VAL A 12 -12.40 -18.04 9.24
C VAL A 12 -11.25 -17.02 9.26
N SER A 13 -11.43 -15.89 8.57
CA SER A 13 -10.51 -14.76 8.57
C SER A 13 -10.97 -13.68 9.55
N LEU A 14 -10.15 -13.36 10.56
CA LEU A 14 -10.38 -12.26 11.48
C LEU A 14 -9.49 -11.06 11.13
N TYR A 15 -10.05 -9.85 11.16
CA TYR A 15 -9.37 -8.60 10.88
C TYR A 15 -9.28 -7.76 12.15
N TYR A 16 -8.06 -7.43 12.60
CA TYR A 16 -7.84 -6.48 13.69
C TYR A 16 -7.40 -5.12 13.14
N GLN A 17 -8.03 -4.03 13.60
CA GLN A 17 -7.73 -2.65 13.20
C GLN A 17 -7.22 -1.85 14.40
N ALA A 18 -5.97 -1.39 14.36
CA ALA A 18 -5.42 -0.41 15.29
C ALA A 18 -5.33 0.97 14.61
N GLY A 19 -5.87 2.00 15.27
CA GLY A 19 -6.07 3.34 14.71
C GLY A 19 -4.83 4.23 14.76
N ILE A 20 -4.49 4.83 13.61
CA ILE A 20 -3.88 6.16 13.50
C ILE A 20 -4.65 6.88 12.39
N VAL A 21 -4.95 8.16 12.63
CA VAL A 21 -5.82 9.09 11.90
C VAL A 21 -5.89 8.82 10.39
N GLN A 22 -7.11 8.69 9.91
CA GLN A 22 -7.45 8.28 8.56
C GLN A 22 -7.81 9.51 7.74
N SER A 23 -7.03 9.84 6.71
CA SER A 23 -7.57 10.61 5.59
C SER A 23 -8.50 9.67 4.83
N LYS A 24 -9.80 9.95 4.84
CA LYS A 24 -10.78 9.24 4.02
C LYS A 24 -10.36 9.40 2.54
N ILE A 25 -10.08 8.28 1.88
CA ILE A 25 -10.04 8.25 0.41
C ILE A 25 -11.51 8.07 0.00
N ASP A 26 -12.07 9.03 -0.73
CA ASP A 26 -13.37 8.82 -1.36
C ASP A 26 -13.19 7.76 -2.45
N MET A 27 -13.83 6.61 -2.25
CA MET A 27 -13.71 5.42 -3.12
C MET A 27 -14.32 5.61 -4.52
N ASN A 28 -14.77 6.82 -4.87
CA ASN A 28 -15.28 7.16 -6.20
C ASN A 28 -14.16 7.56 -7.18
N ASN A 29 -12.94 7.79 -6.71
CA ASN A 29 -11.83 8.18 -7.58
C ASN A 29 -11.08 6.93 -8.08
N LYS A 30 -10.74 6.94 -9.37
CA LYS A 30 -10.04 5.86 -10.06
C LYS A 30 -8.65 5.64 -9.44
N LEU A 31 -8.46 4.49 -8.79
CA LEU A 31 -7.15 4.04 -8.31
C LEU A 31 -6.33 3.52 -9.50
N ILE A 32 -5.11 4.06 -9.64
CA ILE A 32 -4.17 3.70 -10.69
C ILE A 32 -2.93 3.10 -10.03
N THR A 33 -2.62 1.84 -10.33
CA THR A 33 -1.39 1.21 -9.86
C THR A 33 -0.17 1.79 -10.57
N LEU A 34 0.87 2.11 -9.78
CA LEU A 34 2.10 2.73 -10.28
C LEU A 34 3.14 1.67 -10.68
N ASP A 35 2.95 1.12 -11.87
CA ASP A 35 3.81 0.09 -12.44
C ASP A 35 4.96 0.64 -13.29
N CYS A 36 4.87 1.90 -13.75
CA CYS A 36 5.96 2.57 -14.46
C CYS A 36 7.02 3.05 -13.47
N ASP A 37 8.18 2.40 -13.49
CA ASP A 37 9.26 2.64 -12.52
C ASP A 37 10.01 3.97 -12.71
N ASP A 38 9.85 4.60 -13.86
CA ASP A 38 10.46 5.88 -14.20
C ASP A 38 9.52 7.08 -13.99
N ASP A 39 8.24 6.85 -13.66
CA ASP A 39 7.35 7.92 -13.21
C ASP A 39 7.93 8.59 -11.95
N VAL A 40 7.64 9.88 -11.77
CA VAL A 40 8.19 10.66 -10.66
C VAL A 40 7.09 11.09 -9.70
N LEU A 41 7.29 10.83 -8.42
CA LEU A 41 6.43 11.25 -7.33
C LEU A 41 7.07 12.43 -6.60
N LEU A 42 6.31 13.49 -6.38
CA LEU A 42 6.63 14.56 -5.43
C LEU A 42 5.91 14.28 -4.12
N LEU A 43 6.68 13.99 -3.08
CA LEU A 43 6.21 13.79 -1.71
C LEU A 43 6.70 14.95 -0.86
N GLN A 44 5.77 15.76 -0.35
CA GLN A 44 6.08 17.01 0.35
C GLN A 44 6.95 17.97 -0.49
N LYS A 45 8.28 17.90 -0.33
CA LYS A 45 9.26 18.74 -1.03
C LYS A 45 10.26 17.93 -1.86
N ASP A 46 10.26 16.62 -1.72
CA ASP A 46 11.25 15.73 -2.31
C ASP A 46 10.64 14.96 -3.50
N THR A 47 11.45 14.75 -4.53
CA THR A 47 11.05 13.97 -5.71
C THR A 47 11.72 12.62 -5.72
N PHE A 48 10.96 11.60 -6.12
CA PHE A 48 11.42 10.23 -6.20
C PHE A 48 10.92 9.60 -7.48
N LYS A 49 11.78 8.87 -8.19
CA LYS A 49 11.28 7.87 -9.13
C LYS A 49 10.47 6.81 -8.38
N VAL A 50 9.45 6.27 -9.02
CA VAL A 50 8.61 5.20 -8.46
C VAL A 50 9.46 3.99 -8.05
N SER A 51 10.38 3.54 -8.91
CA SER A 51 11.37 2.50 -8.59
C SER A 51 12.14 2.80 -7.31
N ARG A 52 12.72 4.01 -7.24
CA ARG A 52 13.54 4.40 -6.09
C ARG A 52 12.74 4.48 -4.80
N LEU A 53 11.49 4.96 -4.86
CA LEU A 53 10.61 4.96 -3.70
C LEU A 53 10.29 3.53 -3.24
N LYS A 54 10.00 2.61 -4.18
CA LYS A 54 9.75 1.20 -3.85
C LYS A 54 10.92 0.58 -3.09
N GLU A 55 12.14 0.78 -3.59
CA GLU A 55 13.37 0.31 -2.95
C GLU A 55 13.55 0.86 -1.53
N LEU A 56 13.43 2.18 -1.36
CA LEU A 56 13.64 2.83 -0.07
C LEU A 56 12.62 2.39 0.97
N VAL A 57 11.35 2.28 0.58
CA VAL A 57 10.28 1.80 1.48
C VAL A 57 10.54 0.35 1.89
N LEU A 58 10.86 -0.53 0.94
CA LEU A 58 11.18 -1.93 1.25
C LEU A 58 12.40 -2.03 2.16
N GLN A 59 13.50 -1.33 1.85
CA GLN A 59 14.71 -1.33 2.65
C GLN A 59 14.45 -0.89 4.11
N GLN A 60 13.69 0.19 4.29
CA GLN A 60 13.33 0.70 5.62
C GLN A 60 12.46 -0.30 6.38
N ILE A 61 11.48 -0.92 5.73
CA ILE A 61 10.60 -1.89 6.38
C ILE A 61 11.35 -3.17 6.72
N CYS A 62 12.14 -3.73 5.79
CA CYS A 62 12.93 -4.93 6.05
C CYS A 62 13.88 -4.70 7.22
N SER A 63 14.64 -3.60 7.21
CA SER A 63 15.56 -3.28 8.29
C SER A 63 14.84 -3.11 9.63
N LYS A 64 13.70 -2.41 9.66
CA LYS A 64 12.95 -2.24 10.92
C LYS A 64 12.31 -3.55 11.39
N TRP A 65 11.79 -4.35 10.47
CA TRP A 65 11.16 -5.63 10.80
C TRP A 65 12.17 -6.63 11.35
N GLU A 66 13.36 -6.70 10.76
CA GLU A 66 14.37 -7.71 11.12
C GLU A 66 15.23 -7.29 12.30
N ASN A 67 15.56 -5.99 12.41
CA ASN A 67 16.56 -5.51 13.36
C ASN A 67 15.97 -4.86 14.62
N HIS A 68 14.67 -4.51 14.65
CA HIS A 68 14.07 -4.02 15.89
C HIS A 68 13.53 -5.15 16.76
N GLY A 69 13.90 -5.08 18.05
CA GLY A 69 13.31 -5.89 19.10
C GLY A 69 11.97 -5.35 19.56
N VAL A 70 11.13 -6.23 20.07
CA VAL A 70 10.03 -5.90 20.97
C VAL A 70 10.63 -5.72 22.35
N HIS A 71 10.47 -4.53 22.93
CA HIS A 71 11.02 -4.20 24.25
C HIS A 71 9.94 -4.28 25.32
N ASP A 72 10.34 -4.73 26.50
CA ASP A 72 9.53 -4.62 27.69
C ASP A 72 9.45 -3.15 28.11
N TYR A 73 8.23 -2.62 28.26
CA TYR A 73 8.04 -1.22 28.61
C TYR A 73 8.61 -0.86 29.99
N SER A 74 8.56 -1.79 30.95
CA SER A 74 8.99 -1.57 32.33
C SER A 74 10.50 -1.68 32.51
N THR A 75 11.17 -2.57 31.76
CA THR A 75 12.61 -2.83 31.91
C THR A 75 13.47 -2.30 30.76
N GLN A 76 12.85 -1.83 29.68
CA GLN A 76 13.47 -1.45 28.39
C GLN A 76 14.34 -2.54 27.74
N LYS A 77 14.34 -3.76 28.27
CA LYS A 77 15.09 -4.88 27.70
C LYS A 77 14.39 -5.43 26.48
N ALA A 78 15.17 -5.84 25.48
CA ALA A 78 14.64 -6.57 24.32
C ALA A 78 14.12 -7.94 24.79
N ILE A 79 12.83 -8.21 24.54
CA ILE A 79 12.18 -9.48 24.87
C ILE A 79 12.38 -10.47 23.70
N THR A 80 12.11 -10.01 22.48
CA THR A 80 12.11 -10.86 21.27
C THR A 80 12.20 -9.99 20.01
N SER A 81 12.27 -10.58 18.82
CA SER A 81 12.16 -9.86 17.55
C SER A 81 10.70 -9.68 17.14
N ILE A 82 10.41 -8.66 16.32
CA ILE A 82 9.08 -8.48 15.74
C ILE A 82 8.57 -9.75 15.00
N PRO A 83 9.36 -10.42 14.13
CA PRO A 83 8.93 -11.66 13.49
C PRO A 83 8.52 -12.74 14.50
N ALA A 84 9.34 -12.98 15.53
CA ALA A 84 9.06 -13.99 16.54
C ALA A 84 7.82 -13.65 17.38
N PHE A 85 7.62 -12.35 17.70
CA PHE A 85 6.42 -11.88 18.40
C PHE A 85 5.14 -12.19 17.63
N PHE A 86 5.13 -11.99 16.31
CA PHE A 86 3.97 -12.23 15.47
C PHE A 86 3.80 -13.68 15.02
N GLN A 87 4.77 -14.57 15.27
CA GLN A 87 4.64 -15.99 14.91
C GLN A 87 3.71 -16.78 15.84
N GLN A 88 3.44 -16.31 17.05
CA GLN A 88 2.72 -17.06 18.08
C GLN A 88 1.72 -16.16 18.81
N LEU A 89 0.51 -16.02 18.29
CA LEU A 89 -0.61 -15.48 19.06
C LEU A 89 -1.33 -16.64 19.75
N SER A 90 -1.00 -16.89 21.01
CA SER A 90 -1.68 -17.86 21.85
C SER A 90 -2.84 -17.21 22.61
N PHE A 91 -4.05 -17.71 22.42
CA PHE A 91 -5.22 -17.37 23.22
C PHE A 91 -5.70 -18.63 23.94
N SER A 92 -5.62 -18.65 25.27
CA SER A 92 -5.94 -19.84 26.07
C SER A 92 -5.11 -21.06 25.61
N GLN A 93 -5.75 -22.17 25.22
CA GLN A 93 -5.10 -23.39 24.73
C GLN A 93 -4.86 -23.40 23.21
N GLU A 94 -5.33 -22.39 22.47
CA GLU A 94 -5.20 -22.34 21.02
C GLU A 94 -4.08 -21.39 20.58
N THR A 95 -3.32 -21.80 19.56
CA THR A 95 -2.30 -20.98 18.93
C THR A 95 -2.76 -20.58 17.54
N ILE A 96 -2.87 -19.28 17.31
CA ILE A 96 -3.16 -18.70 16.00
C ILE A 96 -1.83 -18.32 15.35
N LYS A 97 -1.61 -18.84 14.14
CA LYS A 97 -0.48 -18.44 13.30
C LYS A 97 -0.87 -17.23 12.48
N ILE A 98 0.02 -16.23 12.43
CA ILE A 98 -0.13 -15.09 11.54
C ILE A 98 0.57 -15.43 10.23
N ASP A 99 -0.20 -15.46 9.15
CA ASP A 99 0.34 -15.75 7.82
C ASP A 99 0.84 -14.47 7.14
N GLU A 100 0.11 -13.36 7.31
CA GLU A 100 0.39 -12.10 6.65
C GLU A 100 -0.02 -10.89 7.50
N ILE A 101 0.83 -9.86 7.48
CA ILE A 101 0.55 -8.54 8.07
C ILE A 101 0.55 -7.51 6.96
N LYS A 102 -0.50 -6.68 6.94
CA LYS A 102 -0.68 -5.63 5.95
C LYS A 102 -0.64 -4.25 6.58
N PHE A 103 0.26 -3.41 6.07
CA PHE A 103 0.31 -1.98 6.37
C PHE A 103 -0.30 -1.19 5.22
N ASN A 104 -1.22 -0.28 5.55
CA ASN A 104 -1.78 0.67 4.59
C ASN A 104 -1.47 2.09 5.05
N LEU A 105 -0.76 2.83 4.21
CA LEU A 105 -0.45 4.24 4.39
C LEU A 105 -1.03 5.03 3.23
N VAL A 106 -1.50 6.24 3.51
CA VAL A 106 -2.03 7.18 2.53
C VAL A 106 -1.40 8.53 2.81
N THR A 107 -0.91 9.19 1.77
CA THR A 107 -0.29 10.50 1.88
C THR A 107 -0.55 11.33 0.64
N ASP A 108 -0.62 12.65 0.79
CA ASP A 108 -0.77 13.56 -0.34
C ASP A 108 0.53 13.59 -1.17
N CYS A 109 0.38 13.66 -2.49
CA CYS A 109 1.48 13.65 -3.42
C CYS A 109 1.14 14.37 -4.72
N GLN A 110 2.14 14.54 -5.58
CA GLN A 110 1.92 14.78 -6.99
C GLN A 110 2.66 13.73 -7.80
N ILE A 111 2.11 13.35 -8.95
CA ILE A 111 2.76 12.45 -9.89
C ILE A 111 3.03 13.17 -11.21
N LEU A 112 4.22 12.91 -11.76
CA LEU A 112 4.60 13.26 -13.11
C LEU A 112 4.83 11.95 -13.85
N LYS A 113 3.88 11.58 -14.72
CA LYS A 113 3.98 10.39 -15.56
C LYS A 113 4.87 10.66 -16.76
N ILE A 114 5.61 9.65 -17.21
CA ILE A 114 6.28 9.71 -18.51
C ILE A 114 5.20 9.88 -19.58
N ASN A 115 5.39 10.87 -20.45
CA ASN A 115 4.42 11.29 -21.48
C ASN A 115 3.09 11.84 -20.94
N GLY A 116 3.01 12.16 -19.64
CA GLY A 116 1.86 12.82 -19.03
C GLY A 116 1.82 14.33 -19.25
N GLN A 117 0.64 14.93 -19.10
CA GLN A 117 0.46 16.38 -19.16
C GLN A 117 0.81 17.06 -17.82
N GLY A 118 2.09 17.01 -17.45
CA GLY A 118 2.60 17.70 -16.26
C GLY A 118 2.25 17.01 -14.93
N TRP A 119 2.34 17.79 -13.84
CA TRP A 119 2.13 17.30 -12.48
C TRP A 119 0.65 17.16 -12.15
N GLN A 120 0.25 15.98 -11.69
CA GLN A 120 -1.11 15.67 -11.26
C GLN A 120 -1.15 15.56 -9.73
N LYS A 121 -2.03 16.32 -9.07
CA LYS A 121 -2.22 16.28 -7.61
C LYS A 121 -3.12 15.11 -7.23
N GLY A 122 -2.79 14.46 -6.12
CA GLY A 122 -3.58 13.33 -5.63
C GLY A 122 -3.02 12.70 -4.39
N LYS A 123 -3.49 11.49 -4.09
CA LYS A 123 -3.07 10.70 -2.94
C LYS A 123 -2.31 9.46 -3.38
N LEU A 124 -1.16 9.24 -2.76
CA LEU A 124 -0.40 8.00 -2.87
C LEU A 124 -0.85 7.05 -1.76
N LYS A 125 -1.26 5.85 -2.15
CA LYS A 125 -1.56 4.74 -1.27
C LYS A 125 -0.42 3.73 -1.34
N ILE A 126 0.19 3.48 -0.20
CA ILE A 126 1.32 2.55 -0.03
C ILE A 126 0.81 1.34 0.73
N GLN A 127 0.91 0.17 0.12
CA GLN A 127 0.51 -1.10 0.72
C GLN A 127 1.70 -2.03 0.87
N ILE A 128 2.04 -2.36 2.10
CA ILE A 128 3.15 -3.26 2.42
C ILE A 128 2.57 -4.54 3.00
N TYR A 129 3.02 -5.67 2.47
CA TYR A 129 2.63 -7.00 2.91
C TYR A 129 3.88 -7.69 3.44
N ILE A 130 3.77 -8.24 4.65
CA ILE A 130 4.82 -9.03 5.28
C ILE A 130 4.24 -10.41 5.54
N SER A 131 4.76 -11.41 4.83
CA SER A 131 4.32 -12.80 5.00
C SER A 131 5.33 -13.59 5.81
N ASN A 132 4.85 -14.66 6.46
CA ASN A 132 5.69 -15.65 7.11
C ASN A 132 6.17 -16.75 6.13
N ALA A 133 5.87 -16.63 4.83
CA ALA A 133 6.31 -17.58 3.82
C ALA A 133 7.80 -17.42 3.49
N THR A 134 8.46 -18.52 3.10
CA THR A 134 9.89 -18.54 2.77
C THR A 134 10.22 -17.84 1.45
N LYS A 135 9.22 -17.65 0.58
CA LYS A 135 9.35 -16.97 -0.70
C LYS A 135 8.50 -15.70 -0.67
N ASP A 136 9.06 -14.58 -1.14
CA ASP A 136 8.39 -13.27 -1.23
C ASP A 136 7.88 -12.75 0.12
N LYS A 137 8.76 -12.74 1.13
CA LYS A 137 8.50 -12.28 2.50
C LYS A 137 7.95 -10.85 2.56
N TYR A 138 8.35 -10.00 1.62
CA TYR A 138 7.92 -8.61 1.53
C TYR A 138 7.35 -8.31 0.15
N LYS A 139 6.17 -7.72 0.10
CA LYS A 139 5.57 -7.18 -1.13
C LYS A 139 5.12 -5.74 -0.90
N LEU A 140 5.33 -4.90 -1.91
CA LEU A 140 4.96 -3.49 -1.90
C LEU A 140 4.10 -3.18 -3.13
N CYS A 141 2.96 -2.53 -2.92
CA CYS A 141 2.14 -1.96 -3.97
C CYS A 141 2.00 -0.45 -3.74
N LEU A 142 2.08 0.32 -4.82
CA LEU A 142 1.85 1.76 -4.84
C LEU A 142 0.67 2.04 -5.77
N ASP A 143 -0.38 2.66 -5.24
CA ASP A 143 -1.50 3.13 -6.04
C ASP A 143 -1.62 4.65 -5.91
N PHE A 144 -1.97 5.32 -7.00
CA PHE A 144 -2.26 6.74 -7.04
C PHE A 144 -3.75 6.97 -7.25
N CYS A 145 -4.29 7.96 -6.57
CA CYS A 145 -5.66 8.42 -6.69
C CYS A 145 -5.63 9.90 -7.02
N SER A 146 -6.10 10.29 -8.21
CA SER A 146 -6.18 11.71 -8.60
C SER A 146 -7.17 12.45 -7.70
N ASP A 147 -6.87 13.71 -7.36
CA ASP A 147 -7.85 14.60 -6.73
C ASP A 147 -8.76 15.26 -7.76
N GLU A 148 -8.33 15.31 -9.03
CA GLU A 148 -9.12 15.88 -10.12
C GLU A 148 -10.22 14.88 -10.52
N PRO A 149 -11.47 15.37 -10.72
CA PRO A 149 -12.53 14.53 -11.24
C PRO A 149 -12.16 14.03 -12.64
N ASP A 150 -12.50 12.78 -12.96
CA ASP A 150 -12.41 12.27 -14.32
C ASP A 150 -13.22 13.22 -15.22
N GLU A 151 -12.60 13.77 -16.28
CA GLU A 151 -13.33 14.58 -17.24
C GLU A 151 -14.51 13.74 -17.77
N PRO A 152 -15.74 14.29 -17.82
CA PRO A 152 -16.85 13.58 -18.40
C PRO A 152 -16.49 13.26 -19.85
N GLU A 153 -16.63 11.98 -20.23
CA GLU A 153 -16.47 11.53 -21.62
C GLU A 153 -17.29 12.47 -22.51
N SER A 154 -16.63 13.14 -23.45
CA SER A 154 -17.30 14.19 -24.20
C SER A 154 -18.41 13.53 -25.03
N PRO A 155 -19.65 14.05 -25.03
CA PRO A 155 -20.71 13.52 -25.91
C PRO A 155 -20.34 13.60 -27.40
N LEU A 156 -19.27 14.32 -27.76
CA LEU A 156 -18.69 14.37 -29.10
C LEU A 156 -17.82 13.16 -29.44
N ASP A 157 -17.32 12.40 -28.46
CA ASP A 157 -16.50 11.21 -28.71
C ASP A 157 -17.34 10.05 -29.27
N ASP A 158 -18.61 9.95 -28.88
CA ASP A 158 -19.55 9.01 -29.49
C ASP A 158 -19.82 9.34 -30.96
N ILE A 159 -19.92 10.63 -31.30
CA ILE A 159 -20.12 11.09 -32.69
C ILE A 159 -18.88 10.76 -33.54
N ARG A 160 -17.65 10.93 -33.01
CA ARG A 160 -16.43 10.54 -33.72
C ARG A 160 -16.38 9.04 -34.01
N LYS A 161 -16.76 8.20 -33.04
CA LYS A 161 -16.81 6.74 -33.22
C LYS A 161 -17.81 6.34 -34.30
N MET A 162 -18.97 6.99 -34.36
CA MET A 162 -19.98 6.75 -35.41
C MET A 162 -19.45 7.10 -36.81
N ILE A 163 -18.82 8.27 -36.97
CA ILE A 163 -18.29 8.71 -38.28
C ILE A 163 -17.18 7.77 -38.77
N GLN A 164 -16.36 7.21 -37.88
CA GLN A 164 -15.31 6.26 -38.26
C GLN A 164 -15.85 4.88 -38.61
N ALA A 165 -16.94 4.43 -37.99
CA ALA A 165 -17.60 3.16 -38.30
C ALA A 165 -18.37 3.20 -39.63
N GLU A 166 -18.79 4.38 -40.09
CA GLU A 166 -19.57 4.57 -41.32
C GLU A 166 -18.70 4.74 -42.58
N ALA A 167 -17.39 4.90 -42.41
CA ALA A 167 -16.42 5.07 -43.50
C ALA A 167 -15.75 3.76 -43.97
N THR A 168 -16.29 2.60 -43.57
CA THR A 168 -15.82 1.26 -43.98
C THR A 168 -16.92 0.50 -44.71
#